data_AF-A0A7V5KX67-F1
#
_entry.id   AF-A0A7V5KX67-F1
#
_cell.length_a   1.000
_cell.length_b   1.000
_cell.length_c   1.000
_cell.angle_alpha   90.00
_cell.angle_beta   90.00
_cell.angle_gamma   90.00
#
_symmetry.space_group_name_H-M   'P 1'
#
loop_
_entity.id
_entity.type
_entity.pdbx_description
1 polymer ?
#
loop_
_entity_poly.entity_id
_entity_poly.type
_entity_poly.pdbx_seq_one_letter_code
_entity_poly.pdbx_strand_id
1 'polypeptide(L)'
;MRIPIAYALSYPERLDLALPRLSLSKCANLSFVEPRYDRFPALRMATHALEQGGVQPAVLNAANEVAVEAFLSHRIGFADIAAIVAETLATDMAGDDLDLQALLTADRQARGIAEQEVVRRGK
;
A
#
# COMPACT_ATOMS: atom_id res chain seq x y z
N MET A 1 0.41 10.35 15.28
CA MET A 1 1.65 10.64 14.52
C MET A 1 2.65 11.60 15.20
N ARG A 2 2.29 12.42 16.21
CA ARG A 2 3.25 13.36 16.87
C ARG A 2 4.51 12.68 17.43
N ILE A 3 4.36 11.53 18.10
CA ILE A 3 5.46 10.78 18.71
C ILE A 3 6.49 10.29 17.66
N PRO A 4 6.12 9.50 16.63
CA PRO A 4 7.11 9.02 15.65
C PRO A 4 7.75 10.16 14.83
N ILE A 5 7.02 11.24 14.52
CA ILE A 5 7.57 12.41 13.82
C ILE A 5 8.65 13.09 14.68
N ALA A 6 8.35 13.36 15.96
CA ALA A 6 9.32 14.01 16.85
C ALA A 6 10.56 13.15 17.07
N TYR A 7 10.40 11.82 17.16
CA TYR A 7 11.51 10.89 17.24
C TYR A 7 12.41 10.99 16.00
N ALA A 8 11.83 10.91 14.79
CA ALA A 8 12.60 11.01 13.55
C ALA A 8 13.33 12.36 13.42
N LEU A 9 12.71 13.46 13.89
CA LEU A 9 13.28 14.80 13.81
C LEU A 9 14.44 15.04 14.80
N SER A 10 14.36 14.43 15.98
CA SER A 10 15.26 14.74 17.09
C SER A 10 16.20 13.61 17.46
N TYR A 11 16.20 12.50 16.72
CA TYR A 11 17.12 11.40 16.98
C TYR A 11 18.59 11.87 16.86
N PRO A 12 19.48 11.54 17.81
CA PRO A 12 19.28 10.60 18.93
C PRO A 12 18.67 11.22 20.20
N GLU A 13 18.55 12.55 20.28
CA GLU A 13 17.86 13.24 21.36
C GLU A 13 16.34 12.94 21.40
N ARG A 14 15.64 13.52 22.38
CA ARG A 14 14.19 13.42 22.54
C ARG A 14 13.62 14.80 22.78
N LEU A 15 12.74 15.25 21.88
CA LEU A 15 11.93 16.44 22.13
C LEU A 15 10.91 16.15 23.23
N ASP A 16 10.75 17.11 24.14
CA ASP A 16 9.64 17.08 25.08
C ASP A 16 8.33 17.35 24.32
N LEU A 17 7.42 16.40 24.40
CA LEU A 17 6.09 16.51 23.81
C LEU A 17 5.10 16.63 24.96
N ALA A 18 4.36 17.74 25.00
CA ALA A 18 3.18 17.87 25.84
C ALA A 18 2.07 16.91 25.34
N LEU A 19 2.24 15.63 25.67
CA LEU A 19 1.39 14.51 25.32
C LEU A 19 1.21 13.63 26.57
N PRO A 20 0.01 13.04 26.76
CA PRO A 20 -0.20 12.11 27.85
C PRO A 20 0.68 10.86 27.65
N ARG A 21 1.25 10.35 28.75
CA ARG A 21 1.93 9.06 28.75
C ARG A 21 0.93 7.93 28.60
N LEU A 22 1.34 6.88 27.89
CA LEU A 22 0.58 5.63 27.81
C LEU A 22 0.42 5.05 29.22
N SER A 23 -0.82 4.72 29.61
CA SER A 23 -1.13 4.07 30.87
C SER A 23 -1.64 2.66 30.59
N LEU A 24 -0.78 1.66 30.82
CA LEU A 24 -1.10 0.26 30.52
C LEU A 24 -2.29 -0.26 31.33
N SER A 25 -2.49 0.23 32.55
CA SER A 25 -3.66 -0.09 33.39
C SER A 25 -4.99 0.41 32.81
N LYS A 26 -4.94 1.38 31.88
CA LYS A 26 -6.11 1.91 31.17
C LYS A 26 -6.24 1.32 29.75
N CYS A 27 -5.29 0.50 29.31
CA CYS A 27 -5.36 -0.16 28.02
C CYS A 27 -6.28 -1.38 28.08
N ALA A 28 -6.96 -1.67 26.97
CA ALA A 28 -7.59 -2.97 26.77
C ALA A 28 -6.54 -4.08 26.64
N ASN A 29 -7.00 -5.34 26.64
CA ASN A 29 -6.13 -6.49 26.45
C ASN A 29 -5.38 -6.45 25.10
N LEU A 30 -4.12 -6.86 25.13
CA LEU A 30 -3.31 -7.04 23.93
C LEU A 30 -3.44 -8.49 23.46
N SER A 31 -3.93 -8.69 22.24
CA SER A 31 -4.09 -10.00 21.60
C SER A 31 -3.32 -10.03 20.29
N PHE A 32 -2.72 -11.18 19.99
CA PHE A 32 -1.93 -11.39 18.77
C PHE A 32 -2.53 -12.58 18.01
N VAL A 33 -2.61 -12.45 16.68
CA VAL A 33 -3.10 -13.49 15.77
C VAL A 33 -2.30 -13.45 14.48
N GLU A 34 -2.14 -14.61 13.85
CA GLU A 34 -1.51 -14.69 12.53
C GLU A 34 -2.36 -13.99 11.46
N PRO A 35 -1.73 -13.34 10.46
CA PRO A 35 -2.44 -12.76 9.34
C PRO A 35 -3.22 -13.81 8.53
N ARG A 36 -4.46 -13.48 8.16
CA ARG A 36 -5.31 -14.32 7.31
C ARG A 36 -5.17 -13.92 5.85
N TYR A 37 -4.19 -14.49 5.16
CA TYR A 37 -3.87 -14.17 3.77
C TYR A 37 -5.00 -14.51 2.77
N ASP A 38 -5.86 -15.46 3.11
CA ASP A 38 -7.08 -15.79 2.35
C ASP A 38 -8.10 -14.64 2.37
N ARG A 39 -8.17 -13.89 3.47
CA ARG A 39 -9.08 -12.74 3.62
C ARG A 39 -8.46 -11.42 3.22
N PHE A 40 -7.14 -11.30 3.34
CA PHE A 40 -6.38 -10.08 3.06
C PHE A 40 -5.26 -10.36 2.04
N PRO A 41 -5.62 -10.69 0.78
CA PRO A 41 -4.64 -11.05 -0.26
C PRO A 41 -3.64 -9.93 -0.54
N ALA A 42 -4.01 -8.66 -0.29
CA ALA A 42 -3.11 -7.50 -0.42
C ALA A 42 -1.82 -7.63 0.41
N LEU A 43 -1.87 -8.29 1.58
CA LEU A 43 -0.67 -8.54 2.37
C LEU A 43 0.33 -9.43 1.63
N ARG A 44 -0.16 -10.51 0.99
CA ARG A 44 0.70 -11.40 0.20
C ARG A 44 1.28 -10.70 -1.02
N MET A 45 0.45 -9.89 -1.71
CA MET A 45 0.89 -9.14 -2.88
C MET A 45 1.98 -8.12 -2.51
N ALA A 46 1.83 -7.42 -1.38
CA ALA A 46 2.84 -6.48 -0.90
C ALA A 46 4.17 -7.17 -0.58
N THR A 47 4.14 -8.31 0.12
CA THR A 47 5.35 -9.10 0.39
C THR A 47 6.01 -9.56 -0.92
N HIS A 48 5.22 -10.06 -1.87
CA HIS A 48 5.77 -10.52 -3.15
C HIS A 48 6.38 -9.38 -3.98
N ALA A 49 5.74 -8.22 -4.04
CA ALA A 49 6.28 -7.04 -4.74
C ALA A 49 7.61 -6.57 -4.12
N LEU A 50 7.75 -6.66 -2.80
CA LEU A 50 9.01 -6.37 -2.11
C LEU A 50 10.10 -7.40 -2.41
N GLU A 51 9.75 -8.69 -2.48
CA GLU A 51 10.69 -9.77 -2.82
C GLU A 51 11.18 -9.68 -4.27
N GLN A 52 10.29 -9.31 -5.21
CA GLN A 52 10.68 -9.07 -6.61
C GLN A 52 11.58 -7.83 -6.75
N GLY A 53 11.34 -6.79 -5.93
CA GLY A 53 12.10 -5.55 -6.00
C GLY A 53 11.84 -4.77 -7.29
N GLY A 54 12.85 -4.02 -7.75
CA GLY A 54 12.72 -3.19 -8.95
C GLY A 54 11.55 -2.19 -8.82
N VAL A 55 10.77 -2.06 -9.89
CA VAL A 55 9.59 -1.18 -9.94
C VAL A 55 8.31 -1.79 -9.35
N GLN A 56 8.32 -3.07 -8.95
CA GLN A 56 7.11 -3.79 -8.53
C GLN A 56 6.36 -3.14 -7.35
N PRO A 57 7.03 -2.60 -6.31
CA PRO A 57 6.33 -1.87 -5.25
C PRO A 57 5.63 -0.60 -5.75
N ALA A 58 6.19 0.09 -6.75
CA ALA A 58 5.58 1.28 -7.34
C ALA A 58 4.35 0.90 -8.17
N VAL A 59 4.42 -0.18 -8.95
CA VAL A 59 3.27 -0.75 -9.68
C VAL A 59 2.14 -1.11 -8.73
N LEU A 60 2.44 -1.82 -7.63
CA LEU A 60 1.46 -2.15 -6.59
C LEU A 60 0.80 -0.90 -6.02
N ASN A 61 1.60 0.10 -5.63
CA ASN A 61 1.10 1.33 -5.03
C ASN A 61 0.18 2.10 -5.99
N ALA A 62 0.61 2.28 -7.24
CA ALA A 62 -0.14 2.97 -8.28
C ALA A 62 -1.49 2.29 -8.56
N ALA A 63 -1.49 0.96 -8.71
CA ALA A 63 -2.72 0.18 -8.92
C ALA A 63 -3.67 0.29 -7.72
N ASN A 64 -3.13 0.24 -6.50
CA ASN A 64 -3.92 0.36 -5.28
C ASN A 64 -4.58 1.75 -5.15
N GLU A 65 -3.86 2.83 -5.47
CA GLU A 65 -4.44 4.18 -5.45
C GLU A 65 -5.63 4.30 -6.41
N VAL A 66 -5.49 3.83 -7.65
CA VAL A 66 -6.58 3.85 -8.65
C VAL A 66 -7.77 3.02 -8.18
N ALA A 67 -7.51 1.81 -7.66
CA ALA A 67 -8.57 0.91 -7.23
C ALA A 67 -9.30 1.41 -5.97
N VAL A 68 -8.57 1.96 -4.99
CA VAL A 68 -9.18 2.57 -3.80
C VAL A 68 -10.02 3.78 -4.17
N GLU A 69 -9.53 4.66 -5.05
CA GLU A 69 -10.32 5.80 -5.54
C GLU A 69 -11.60 5.34 -6.26
N ALA A 70 -11.51 4.29 -7.09
CA ALA A 70 -12.67 3.71 -7.75
C ALA A 70 -13.68 3.11 -6.76
N PHE A 71 -13.21 2.46 -5.69
CA PHE A 71 -14.06 1.93 -4.62
C PHE A 71 -14.77 3.07 -3.86
N LEU A 72 -14.02 4.10 -3.47
CA LEU A 72 -14.57 5.29 -2.78
C LEU A 72 -15.57 6.04 -3.67
N SER A 73 -15.36 6.03 -4.98
CA SER A 73 -16.27 6.57 -5.99
C SER A 73 -17.42 5.61 -6.36
N HIS A 74 -17.60 4.50 -5.65
CA HIS A 74 -18.65 3.50 -5.87
C HIS A 74 -18.65 2.83 -7.27
N ARG A 75 -17.54 2.88 -8.00
CA ARG A 75 -17.41 2.27 -9.34
C ARG A 75 -17.14 0.76 -9.29
N ILE A 76 -16.52 0.28 -8.21
CA ILE A 76 -16.18 -1.13 -8.00
C ILE A 76 -16.56 -1.58 -6.57
N GLY A 77 -16.58 -2.89 -6.32
CA GLY A 77 -16.74 -3.45 -4.98
C GLY A 77 -15.44 -3.47 -4.16
N PHE A 78 -15.54 -3.69 -2.84
CA PHE A 78 -14.37 -3.75 -1.96
C PHE A 78 -13.38 -4.88 -2.34
N ALA A 79 -13.90 -6.05 -2.72
CA ALA A 79 -13.07 -7.18 -3.12
C ALA A 79 -12.34 -6.94 -4.45
N ASP A 80 -12.86 -6.04 -5.30
CA ASP A 80 -12.24 -5.72 -6.58
C ASP A 80 -10.92 -4.96 -6.43
N ILE A 81 -10.68 -4.28 -5.29
CA ILE A 81 -9.42 -3.58 -5.03
C ILE A 81 -8.24 -4.56 -5.17
N ALA A 82 -8.30 -5.68 -4.44
CA ALA A 82 -7.23 -6.66 -4.49
C ALA A 82 -7.14 -7.35 -5.85
N ALA A 83 -8.26 -7.55 -6.52
CA ALA A 83 -8.29 -8.18 -7.84
C ALA A 83 -7.62 -7.28 -8.90
N ILE A 84 -7.92 -5.98 -8.91
CA ILE A 84 -7.30 -5.02 -9.85
C ILE A 84 -5.79 -4.91 -9.62
N VAL A 85 -5.36 -4.85 -8.35
CA VAL A 85 -3.94 -4.82 -8.01
C VAL A 85 -3.24 -6.10 -8.49
N ALA A 86 -3.85 -7.27 -8.31
CA ALA A 86 -3.31 -8.54 -8.80
C ALA A 86 -3.16 -8.57 -10.32
N GLU A 87 -4.19 -8.14 -11.07
CA GLU A 87 -4.13 -8.11 -12.54
C GLU A 87 -3.06 -7.13 -13.04
N THR A 88 -2.91 -5.98 -12.37
CA THR A 88 -1.90 -4.98 -12.75
C THR A 88 -0.49 -5.51 -12.49
N LEU A 89 -0.27 -6.20 -11.36
CA LEU A 89 1.01 -6.85 -11.03
C LEU A 89 1.35 -8.03 -11.94
N ALA A 90 0.35 -8.67 -12.55
CA ALA A 90 0.58 -9.78 -13.50
C ALA A 90 1.11 -9.30 -14.86
N THR A 91 1.13 -7.99 -15.12
CA THR A 91 1.66 -7.43 -16.36
C THR A 91 3.17 -7.23 -16.28
N ASP A 92 3.86 -7.61 -17.36
CA ASP A 92 5.30 -7.48 -17.44
C ASP A 92 5.69 -6.00 -17.59
N MET A 93 6.26 -5.44 -16.54
CA MET A 93 6.67 -4.04 -16.46
C MET A 93 8.20 -4.01 -16.51
N ALA A 94 8.74 -3.57 -17.64
CA ALA A 94 10.17 -3.45 -17.82
C ALA A 94 10.75 -2.30 -16.99
N GLY A 95 11.81 -2.57 -16.23
CA GLY A 95 12.54 -1.56 -15.48
C GLY A 95 13.50 -2.16 -14.46
N ASP A 96 14.69 -2.55 -14.92
CA ASP A 96 15.80 -2.98 -14.02
C ASP A 96 16.51 -1.77 -13.39
N ASP A 97 16.42 -0.59 -14.02
CA ASP A 97 17.06 0.62 -13.52
C ASP A 97 16.20 1.25 -12.42
N LEU A 98 16.65 1.13 -11.17
CA LEU A 98 16.05 1.78 -10.00
C LEU A 98 16.33 3.29 -9.98
N ASP A 99 15.98 4.00 -11.04
CA ASP A 99 15.99 5.45 -11.10
C ASP A 99 14.58 6.05 -11.00
N LEU A 100 14.52 7.36 -10.78
CA LEU A 100 13.24 8.07 -10.63
C LEU A 100 12.38 7.99 -11.89
N GLN A 101 12.98 8.03 -13.08
CA GLN A 101 12.24 8.02 -14.34
C GLN A 101 11.61 6.65 -14.62
N ALA A 102 12.33 5.57 -14.32
CA ALA A 102 11.81 4.22 -14.39
C ALA A 102 10.63 4.04 -13.42
N LEU A 103 10.76 4.49 -12.16
CA LEU A 103 9.67 4.45 -11.18
C LEU A 103 8.43 5.24 -11.62
N LEU A 104 8.62 6.47 -12.12
CA LEU A 104 7.51 7.29 -12.62
C LEU A 104 6.87 6.72 -13.88
N THR A 105 7.64 6.02 -14.71
CA THR A 105 7.12 5.35 -15.92
C THR A 105 6.29 4.15 -15.55
N ALA A 106 6.79 3.30 -14.64
CA ALA A 106 6.06 2.17 -14.11
C ALA A 106 4.77 2.60 -13.39
N ASP A 107 4.79 3.67 -12.58
CA ASP A 107 3.59 4.24 -11.95
C ASP A 107 2.54 4.63 -13.02
N ARG A 108 2.92 5.40 -14.05
CA ARG A 108 1.98 5.81 -15.10
C ARG A 108 1.38 4.62 -15.85
N GLN A 109 2.20 3.63 -16.20
CA GLN A 109 1.73 2.43 -16.89
C GLN A 109 0.78 1.62 -16.00
N ALA A 110 1.13 1.42 -14.73
CA ALA A 110 0.30 0.72 -13.76
C ALA A 110 -1.05 1.41 -13.56
N ARG A 111 -1.09 2.75 -13.49
CA ARG A 111 -2.36 3.50 -13.43
C ARG A 111 -3.23 3.25 -14.65
N GLY A 112 -2.65 3.31 -15.85
CA GLY A 112 -3.40 3.06 -17.08
C GLY A 112 -4.02 1.66 -17.14
N ILE A 113 -3.28 0.64 -16.68
CA ILE A 113 -3.78 -0.74 -16.61
C ILE A 113 -4.86 -0.87 -15.54
N ALA A 114 -4.63 -0.33 -14.34
CA ALA A 114 -5.61 -0.36 -13.25
C ALA A 114 -6.92 0.35 -13.65
N GLU A 115 -6.86 1.46 -14.39
CA GLU A 115 -8.05 2.15 -14.92
C GLU A 115 -8.82 1.27 -15.92
N GLN A 116 -8.13 0.54 -16.79
CA GLN A 116 -8.76 -0.42 -17.70
C GLN A 116 -9.46 -1.55 -16.94
N GLU A 117 -8.84 -2.07 -15.88
CA GLU A 117 -9.45 -3.08 -15.02
C GLU A 117 -10.67 -2.53 -14.25
N VAL A 118 -10.60 -1.29 -13.78
CA VAL A 118 -11.74 -0.60 -13.17
C VAL A 118 -12.90 -0.50 -14.15
N VAL A 119 -12.65 -0.13 -15.42
CA VAL A 119 -13.70 -0.07 -16.45
C VAL A 119 -14.27 -1.46 -16.74
N ARG A 120 -13.43 -2.50 -16.80
CA ARG A 120 -13.88 -3.87 -17.07
C ARG A 120 -14.75 -4.45 -15.94
N ARG A 121 -14.47 -4.07 -14.69
CA ARG A 121 -15.16 -4.53 -13.49
C ARG A 121 -16.28 -3.60 -13.04
N GLY A 122 -16.34 -2.41 -13.62
CA GLY A 122 -17.32 -1.38 -13.30
C GLY A 122 -18.74 -1.85 -13.54
N LYS A 123 -19.66 -1.29 -12.76
CA LYS A 123 -21.11 -1.43 -12.97
C LYS A 123 -21.61 -0.56 -14.11
#